data_AF-A0A0Q9XM29-F1
#
_entry.id   AF-A0A0Q9XM29-F1
#
_cell.length_a   1.000
_cell.length_b   1.000
_cell.length_c   1.000
_cell.angle_alpha   90.00
_cell.angle_beta   90.00
_cell.angle_gamma   90.00
#
_symmetry.space_group_name_H-M   'P 1'
#
loop_
_entity.id
_entity.type
_entity.pdbx_description
1 polymer ?
#
loop_
_entity_poly.entity_id
_entity_poly.type
_entity_poly.pdbx_seq_one_letter_code
_entity_poly.pdbx_strand_id
1 'polypeptide(L)'
;MFVRHRFTSVHNFEQDLTIDELEKNKYTEMIFQLSLDIEKQSRSTSNRIKPRLYTRSNRLFKTRNEKTGYLELFIKAITRNSQYILQYMQIISVTAAAIILLPPVWLKITVFISGAVFLLTWVGNMWRRTVEEHPFVRKYPMEIGFFQAKRIVTIASLIPFIVIVGLLVVIRIFLFTHIPNL
;
A
#
# COMPACT_ATOMS: atom_id res chain seq x y z
N MET A 1 27.43 -35.34 6.57
CA MET A 1 26.67 -34.70 5.49
C MET A 1 26.22 -35.79 4.54
N PHE A 2 25.04 -36.37 4.76
CA PHE A 2 24.52 -37.47 3.94
C PHE A 2 23.82 -36.89 2.71
N VAL A 3 24.42 -37.04 1.54
CA VAL A 3 23.76 -36.71 0.26
C VAL A 3 22.75 -37.83 -0.01
N ARG A 4 21.46 -37.52 0.23
CA ARG A 4 20.35 -38.41 -0.08
C ARG A 4 20.07 -38.28 -1.59
N HIS A 5 20.10 -39.38 -2.35
CA HIS A 5 19.67 -39.37 -3.75
C HIS A 5 18.18 -39.00 -3.81
N ARG A 6 17.89 -37.78 -4.30
CA ARG A 6 16.57 -37.12 -4.21
C ARG A 6 15.66 -37.39 -5.43
N PHE A 7 16.24 -37.79 -6.56
CA PHE A 7 15.50 -38.07 -7.80
C PHE A 7 15.10 -39.54 -7.86
N THR A 8 13.79 -39.80 -7.79
CA THR A 8 13.26 -41.17 -7.63
C THR A 8 12.78 -41.79 -8.94
N SER A 9 12.50 -41.01 -9.99
CA SER A 9 12.17 -41.54 -11.32
C SER A 9 12.45 -40.51 -12.44
N VAL A 10 12.78 -41.00 -13.64
CA VAL A 10 13.00 -40.17 -14.85
C VAL A 10 11.70 -39.49 -15.30
N HIS A 11 10.55 -40.09 -15.02
CA HIS A 11 9.24 -39.57 -15.45
C HIS A 11 8.80 -38.34 -14.64
N ASN A 12 9.23 -38.26 -13.37
CA ASN A 12 8.92 -37.13 -12.48
C ASN A 12 10.07 -36.13 -12.39
N PHE A 13 11.12 -36.30 -13.19
CA PHE A 13 12.34 -35.49 -13.11
C PHE A 13 12.06 -34.00 -13.27
N GLU A 14 11.29 -33.61 -14.30
CA GLU A 14 10.89 -32.21 -14.53
C GLU A 14 10.11 -31.64 -13.35
N GLN A 15 9.19 -32.41 -12.78
CA GLN A 15 8.41 -31.99 -11.62
C GLN A 15 9.30 -31.81 -10.40
N ASP A 16 10.18 -32.77 -10.10
CA ASP A 16 11.14 -32.68 -9.00
C ASP A 16 12.08 -31.48 -9.19
N LEU A 17 12.52 -31.19 -10.42
CA LEU A 17 13.35 -30.04 -10.75
C LEU A 17 12.64 -28.72 -10.45
N THR A 18 11.36 -28.60 -10.86
CA THR A 18 10.56 -27.40 -10.56
C THR A 18 10.37 -27.20 -9.06
N ILE A 19 10.18 -28.28 -8.29
CA ILE A 19 10.04 -28.19 -6.83
C ILE A 19 11.37 -27.72 -6.20
N ASP A 20 12.50 -28.26 -6.66
CA ASP A 20 13.83 -27.88 -6.19
C ASP A 20 14.15 -26.40 -6.52
N GLU A 21 13.77 -25.93 -7.71
CA GLU A 21 13.91 -24.52 -8.10
C GLU A 21 13.02 -23.61 -7.24
N LEU A 22 11.80 -24.04 -6.90
CA LEU A 22 10.92 -23.31 -6.00
C LEU A 22 11.49 -23.23 -4.58
N GLU A 23 12.05 -24.32 -4.06
CA GLU A 23 12.71 -24.35 -2.75
C GLU A 23 13.93 -23.41 -2.73
N LYS A 24 14.81 -23.49 -3.73
CA LYS A 24 15.98 -22.61 -3.86
C LYS A 24 15.58 -21.15 -3.98
N ASN A 25 14.58 -20.84 -4.80
CA ASN A 25 14.06 -19.49 -4.95
C ASN A 25 13.50 -18.93 -3.65
N LYS A 26 12.83 -19.75 -2.82
CA LYS A 26 12.32 -19.33 -1.50
C LYS A 26 13.45 -18.86 -0.58
N TYR A 27 14.56 -19.60 -0.52
CA TYR A 27 15.71 -19.21 0.30
C TYR A 27 16.42 -17.96 -0.24
N THR A 28 16.62 -17.90 -1.55
CA THR A 28 17.14 -16.71 -2.23
C THR A 28 16.27 -15.47 -1.95
N GLU A 29 14.95 -15.64 -1.98
CA GLU A 29 14.00 -14.57 -1.67
C GLU A 29 14.01 -14.15 -0.19
N MET A 30 14.31 -15.08 0.73
CA MET A 30 14.49 -14.78 2.15
C MET A 30 15.80 -14.01 2.39
N ILE A 31 16.89 -14.39 1.72
CA ILE A 31 18.17 -13.67 1.79
C ILE A 31 17.99 -12.24 1.26
N PHE A 32 17.31 -12.06 0.12
CA PHE A 32 17.04 -10.74 -0.42
C PHE A 32 16.09 -9.88 0.42
N GLN A 33 15.22 -10.48 1.24
CA GLN A 33 14.40 -9.72 2.19
C GLN A 33 15.21 -9.15 3.36
N LEU A 34 16.33 -9.78 3.69
CA LEU A 34 17.23 -9.36 4.75
C LEU A 34 18.32 -8.38 4.26
N SER A 35 18.58 -8.33 2.95
CA SER A 35 19.52 -7.37 2.36
C SER A 35 18.90 -5.98 2.29
N LEU A 36 19.50 -5.02 2.99
CA LEU A 36 19.05 -3.62 3.03
C LEU A 36 19.23 -2.87 1.70
N ASP A 37 20.13 -3.33 0.83
CA ASP A 37 20.54 -2.63 -0.39
C ASP A 37 19.68 -2.92 -1.63
N ILE A 38 18.80 -3.93 -1.57
CA ILE A 38 17.96 -4.29 -2.71
C ILE A 38 16.53 -3.88 -2.37
N GLU A 39 16.11 -2.71 -2.86
CA GLU A 39 14.68 -2.38 -2.97
C GLU A 39 14.05 -3.44 -3.87
N LYS A 40 13.53 -4.50 -3.26
CA LYS A 40 12.73 -5.50 -3.95
C LYS A 40 11.52 -4.77 -4.50
N GLN A 41 11.54 -4.47 -5.81
CA GLN A 41 10.33 -4.09 -6.54
C GLN A 41 9.27 -5.09 -6.13
N SER A 42 8.14 -4.63 -5.56
CA SER A 42 7.14 -5.57 -5.05
C SER A 42 6.75 -6.46 -6.22
N ARG A 43 7.24 -7.70 -6.24
CA ARG A 43 6.72 -8.71 -7.15
C ARG A 43 5.28 -8.77 -6.75
N SER A 44 4.41 -8.16 -7.57
CA SER A 44 2.98 -8.33 -7.45
C SER A 44 2.78 -9.83 -7.33
N THR A 45 2.46 -10.31 -6.13
CA THR A 45 2.34 -11.74 -5.78
C THR A 45 1.27 -12.44 -6.64
N SER A 46 0.60 -11.67 -7.48
CA SER A 46 -0.40 -12.10 -8.40
C SER A 46 0.15 -12.01 -9.83
N ASN A 47 0.85 -13.05 -10.27
CA ASN A 47 0.90 -13.48 -11.69
C ASN A 47 -0.50 -13.93 -12.17
N ARG A 48 -1.55 -13.17 -11.81
CA ARG A 48 -2.92 -13.44 -12.27
C ARG A 48 -3.06 -12.86 -13.66
N ILE A 49 -3.38 -13.76 -14.59
CA ILE A 49 -3.68 -13.51 -16.00
C ILE A 49 -4.82 -12.50 -16.17
N LYS A 50 -5.69 -12.28 -15.15
CA LYS A 50 -6.79 -11.31 -15.21
C LYS A 50 -6.85 -10.44 -13.94
N PRO A 51 -6.95 -9.10 -14.08
CA PRO A 51 -7.14 -8.20 -12.94
C PRO A 51 -8.53 -8.39 -12.32
N ARG A 52 -8.60 -8.44 -10.99
CA ARG A 52 -9.87 -8.55 -10.23
C ARG A 52 -10.76 -7.31 -10.40
N LEU A 53 -10.15 -6.13 -10.49
CA LEU A 53 -10.84 -4.85 -10.64
C LEU A 53 -10.48 -4.22 -11.99
N TYR A 54 -11.49 -3.64 -12.65
CA TYR A 54 -11.38 -3.01 -13.97
C TYR A 54 -10.95 -3.99 -15.08
N THR A 55 -11.55 -5.19 -15.12
CA THR A 55 -11.33 -6.22 -16.16
C THR A 55 -11.60 -5.69 -17.56
N ARG A 56 -12.62 -4.83 -17.70
CA ARG A 56 -12.79 -3.93 -18.84
C ARG A 56 -12.31 -2.58 -18.34
N SER A 57 -11.29 -2.00 -18.95
CA SER A 57 -10.70 -0.72 -18.53
C SER A 57 -11.64 0.46 -18.78
N ASN A 58 -12.86 0.37 -18.26
CA ASN A 58 -13.88 1.39 -18.35
C ASN A 58 -13.38 2.65 -17.65
N ARG A 59 -13.80 3.78 -18.21
CA ARG A 59 -13.38 5.11 -17.78
C ARG A 59 -13.99 5.39 -16.41
N LEU A 60 -13.18 5.90 -15.48
CA LEU A 60 -13.67 6.35 -14.18
C LEU A 60 -14.28 7.75 -14.28
N PHE A 61 -13.70 8.61 -15.12
CA PHE A 61 -14.18 9.97 -15.34
C PHE A 61 -14.80 10.13 -16.74
N LYS A 62 -15.94 10.84 -16.81
CA LYS A 62 -16.65 11.12 -18.05
C LYS A 62 -15.86 12.07 -18.96
N THR A 63 -15.14 13.04 -18.37
CA THR A 63 -14.35 14.05 -19.08
C THR A 63 -12.88 13.66 -19.19
N ARG A 64 -12.29 13.88 -20.37
CA ARG A 64 -10.84 13.73 -20.59
C ARG A 64 -10.15 15.06 -20.31
N ASN A 65 -9.46 15.11 -19.19
CA ASN A 65 -8.55 16.18 -18.81
C ASN A 65 -7.26 15.50 -18.31
N GLU A 66 -6.10 16.14 -18.46
CA GLU A 66 -4.82 15.62 -17.97
C GLU A 66 -4.92 15.24 -16.50
N LYS A 67 -5.53 16.12 -15.69
CA LYS A 67 -5.79 15.89 -14.26
C LYS A 67 -6.58 14.61 -14.00
N THR A 68 -7.66 14.36 -14.75
CA THR A 68 -8.50 13.18 -14.55
C THR A 68 -7.82 11.90 -15.06
N GLY A 69 -6.96 12.02 -16.08
CA GLY A 69 -6.13 10.91 -16.56
C GLY A 69 -5.12 10.43 -15.51
N TYR A 70 -4.36 11.34 -14.92
CA TYR A 70 -3.41 10.99 -13.85
C TYR A 70 -4.11 10.41 -12.62
N LEU A 71 -5.24 11.00 -12.23
CA LEU A 71 -6.01 10.55 -11.08
C LEU A 71 -6.63 9.16 -11.32
N GLU A 72 -7.15 8.90 -12.52
CA GLU A 72 -7.65 7.58 -12.91
C GLU A 72 -6.55 6.51 -12.91
N LEU A 73 -5.36 6.84 -13.41
CA LEU A 73 -4.20 5.94 -13.38
C LEU A 73 -3.84 5.58 -11.94
N PHE A 74 -3.72 6.59 -11.07
CA PHE A 74 -3.38 6.39 -9.66
C PHE A 74 -4.44 5.54 -8.92
N ILE A 75 -5.73 5.88 -9.05
CA ILE A 75 -6.81 5.11 -8.42
C ILE A 75 -6.77 3.66 -8.89
N LYS A 76 -6.67 3.43 -10.20
CA LYS A 76 -6.65 2.07 -10.75
C LYS A 76 -5.46 1.28 -10.26
N ALA A 77 -4.29 1.89 -10.13
CA ALA A 77 -3.10 1.19 -9.68
C ALA A 77 -3.14 0.87 -8.18
N ILE A 78 -3.61 1.78 -7.32
CA ILE A 78 -3.80 1.48 -5.89
C ILE A 78 -4.84 0.39 -5.69
N THR A 79 -5.99 0.51 -6.35
CA THR A 79 -7.10 -0.44 -6.18
C THR A 79 -6.77 -1.82 -6.75
N ARG A 80 -5.92 -1.91 -7.78
CA ARG A 80 -5.44 -3.19 -8.32
C ARG A 80 -4.47 -3.91 -7.38
N ASN A 81 -3.74 -3.20 -6.53
CA ASN A 81 -2.82 -3.80 -5.57
C ASN A 81 -3.40 -3.74 -4.15
N SER A 82 -3.94 -4.87 -3.69
CA SER A 82 -4.50 -4.99 -2.34
C SER A 82 -3.48 -4.69 -1.24
N GLN A 83 -2.17 -4.85 -1.49
CA GLN A 83 -1.15 -4.50 -0.51
C GLN A 83 -1.14 -3.00 -0.21
N TYR A 84 -1.37 -2.14 -1.20
CA TYR A 84 -1.43 -0.69 -0.97
C TYR A 84 -2.65 -0.29 -0.17
N ILE A 85 -3.80 -0.92 -0.43
CA ILE A 85 -5.00 -0.73 0.40
C ILE A 85 -4.76 -1.22 1.83
N LEU A 86 -4.13 -2.38 2.01
CA LEU A 86 -3.80 -2.90 3.34
C LEU A 86 -2.84 -1.99 4.10
N GLN A 87 -1.77 -1.50 3.46
CA GLN A 87 -0.85 -0.54 4.06
C GLN A 87 -1.56 0.73 4.51
N TYR A 88 -2.46 1.26 3.67
CA TYR A 88 -3.26 2.42 4.01
C TYR A 88 -4.14 2.17 5.25
N MET A 89 -4.84 1.04 5.29
CA MET A 89 -5.65 0.63 6.44
C MET A 89 -4.80 0.40 7.69
N GLN A 90 -3.59 -0.15 7.55
CA GLN A 90 -2.63 -0.34 8.65
C GLN A 90 -2.21 0.99 9.26
N ILE A 91 -1.92 2.01 8.45
CA ILE A 91 -1.56 3.34 8.95
C ILE A 91 -2.70 3.92 9.80
N ILE A 92 -3.93 3.82 9.30
CA ILE A 92 -5.12 4.27 10.05
C ILE A 92 -5.27 3.46 11.34
N SER A 93 -5.20 2.13 11.28
CA SER A 93 -5.42 1.27 12.44
C SER A 93 -4.35 1.43 13.51
N VAL A 94 -3.08 1.56 13.13
CA VAL A 94 -1.97 1.78 14.07
C VAL A 94 -2.11 3.13 14.75
N THR A 95 -2.43 4.19 13.99
CA THR A 95 -2.65 5.52 14.57
C THR A 95 -3.86 5.53 15.52
N ALA A 96 -4.95 4.87 15.13
CA ALA A 96 -6.14 4.71 15.95
C ALA A 96 -5.85 3.95 17.25
N ALA A 97 -5.16 2.81 17.16
CA ALA A 97 -4.78 2.01 18.32
C ALA A 97 -3.88 2.80 19.29
N ALA A 98 -2.91 3.55 18.76
CA ALA A 98 -2.02 4.39 19.56
C ALA A 98 -2.81 5.46 20.34
N ILE A 99 -3.79 6.11 19.71
CA ILE A 99 -4.63 7.13 20.37
C ILE A 99 -5.50 6.53 21.48
N ILE A 100 -5.99 5.30 21.30
CA ILE A 100 -6.80 4.61 22.31
C ILE A 100 -5.94 4.21 23.51
N LEU A 101 -4.75 3.67 23.26
CA LEU A 101 -3.85 3.17 24.30
C LEU A 101 -3.29 4.30 25.18
N LEU A 102 -3.03 5.47 24.59
CA LEU A 102 -2.35 6.58 25.28
C LEU A 102 -3.32 7.36 26.21
N PRO A 103 -3.07 7.41 27.53
CA PRO A 103 -3.89 8.20 28.44
C PRO A 103 -3.75 9.72 28.25
N PRO A 104 -2.53 10.30 28.16
CA PRO A 104 -2.34 11.75 28.11
C PRO A 104 -2.93 12.41 26.86
N VAL A 105 -3.58 13.56 27.05
CA VAL A 105 -4.20 14.32 25.96
C VAL A 105 -3.15 14.87 24.99
N TRP A 106 -2.05 15.41 25.51
CA TRP A 106 -0.96 15.98 24.71
C TRP A 106 -0.36 14.94 23.76
N LEU A 107 -0.13 13.71 24.25
CA LEU A 107 0.41 12.63 23.42
C LEU A 107 -0.53 12.25 22.27
N LYS A 108 -1.86 12.28 22.48
CA LYS A 108 -2.83 12.00 21.40
C LYS A 108 -2.71 13.00 20.27
N ILE A 109 -2.55 14.29 20.59
CA ILE A 109 -2.37 15.34 19.58
C ILE A 109 -1.08 15.09 18.80
N THR A 110 0.03 14.76 19.49
CA THR A 110 1.30 14.46 18.82
C THR A 110 1.20 13.25 17.90
N VAL A 111 0.54 12.17 18.34
CA VAL A 111 0.34 10.95 17.54
C VAL A 111 -0.56 11.19 16.35
N PHE A 112 -1.59 12.02 16.50
CA PHE A 112 -2.46 12.42 15.40
C PHE A 112 -1.67 13.18 14.33
N ILE A 113 -0.87 14.17 14.74
CA ILE A 113 -0.04 14.95 13.82
C ILE A 113 1.01 14.06 13.15
N SER A 114 1.70 13.20 13.90
CA SER A 114 2.70 12.30 13.33
C SER A 114 2.08 11.30 12.36
N GLY A 115 0.89 10.77 12.67
CA GLY A 115 0.15 9.88 11.78
C GLY A 115 -0.26 10.58 10.48
N ALA A 116 -0.70 11.85 10.56
CA ALA A 116 -1.02 12.64 9.38
C ALA A 116 0.22 12.90 8.50
N VAL A 117 1.36 13.28 9.09
CA VAL A 117 2.63 13.46 8.37
C VAL A 117 3.11 12.15 7.74
N PHE A 118 2.98 11.04 8.46
CA PHE A 118 3.31 9.72 7.94
C PHE A 118 2.43 9.34 6.74
N LEU A 119 1.13 9.59 6.81
CA LEU A 119 0.22 9.36 5.70
C LEU A 119 0.57 10.24 4.49
N LEU A 120 0.87 11.52 4.71
CA LEU A 120 1.28 12.44 3.64
C LEU A 120 2.54 11.96 2.90
N THR A 121 3.56 11.55 3.64
CA THR A 121 4.80 11.01 3.07
C THR A 121 4.56 9.68 2.34
N TRP A 122 3.72 8.80 2.91
CA TRP A 122 3.34 7.55 2.26
C TRP A 122 2.58 7.78 0.94
N VAL A 123 1.58 8.66 0.91
CA VAL A 123 0.85 9.02 -0.33
C VAL A 123 1.79 9.61 -1.38
N GLY A 124 2.71 10.49 -0.96
CA GLY A 124 3.74 11.05 -1.85
C GLY A 124 4.65 9.97 -2.45
N ASN A 125 5.06 9.00 -1.65
CA ASN A 125 5.86 7.86 -2.12
C ASN A 125 5.07 6.93 -3.05
N MET A 126 3.78 6.68 -2.76
CA MET A 126 2.91 5.90 -3.63
C MET A 126 2.69 6.59 -4.97
N TRP A 127 2.50 7.92 -4.98
CA TRP A 127 2.39 8.69 -6.20
C TRP A 127 3.63 8.53 -7.08
N ARG A 128 4.82 8.68 -6.49
CA ARG A 128 6.09 8.48 -7.20
C ARG A 128 6.23 7.08 -7.79
N ARG A 129 6.06 6.04 -6.97
CA ARG A 129 6.18 4.64 -7.41
C ARG A 129 5.16 4.23 -8.48
N THR A 130 3.98 4.85 -8.45
CA THR A 130 2.86 4.40 -9.29
C THR A 130 2.74 5.21 -10.57
N VAL A 131 2.91 6.53 -10.47
CA VAL A 131 2.66 7.47 -11.56
C VAL A 131 3.98 7.88 -12.19
N GLU A 132 5.02 8.22 -11.42
CA GLU A 132 6.31 8.70 -11.97
C GLU A 132 7.12 7.57 -12.63
N GLU A 133 7.07 6.35 -12.08
CA GLU A 133 7.73 5.17 -12.67
C GLU A 133 6.98 4.59 -13.87
N HIS A 134 5.74 5.03 -14.12
CA HIS A 134 4.95 4.50 -15.23
C HIS A 134 5.52 4.99 -16.59
N PRO A 135 5.82 4.10 -17.57
CA PRO A 135 6.43 4.49 -18.84
C PRO A 135 5.68 5.57 -19.61
N PHE A 136 4.34 5.56 -19.53
CA PHE A 136 3.50 6.61 -20.14
C PHE A 136 3.73 8.00 -19.55
N VAL A 137 3.86 8.12 -18.23
CA VAL A 137 4.02 9.43 -17.59
C VAL A 137 5.45 9.94 -17.76
N ARG A 138 6.44 9.04 -17.76
CA ARG A 138 7.84 9.39 -18.03
C ARG A 138 8.05 10.03 -19.41
N LYS A 139 7.14 9.79 -20.36
CA LYS A 139 7.14 10.37 -21.71
C LYS A 139 6.47 11.76 -21.79
N TYR A 140 5.61 12.12 -20.84
CA TYR A 140 4.90 13.40 -20.79
C TYR A 140 5.27 14.13 -19.49
N PRO A 141 6.34 14.94 -19.49
CA PRO A 141 6.83 15.55 -18.27
C PRO A 141 5.84 16.59 -17.73
N MET A 142 5.39 16.37 -16.49
CA MET A 142 5.13 17.43 -15.49
C MET A 142 4.19 18.57 -15.92
N GLU A 143 3.19 18.25 -16.75
CA GLU A 143 2.10 19.17 -17.07
C GLU A 143 1.38 19.63 -15.79
N ILE A 144 0.77 20.83 -15.83
CA ILE A 144 0.07 21.43 -14.67
C ILE A 144 -0.96 20.45 -14.07
N GLY A 145 -1.56 19.59 -14.90
CA GLY A 145 -2.49 18.54 -14.48
C GLY A 145 -1.89 17.50 -13.52
N PHE A 146 -0.58 17.22 -13.58
CA PHE A 146 0.11 16.27 -12.70
C PHE A 146 0.14 16.76 -11.25
N PHE A 147 0.56 18.00 -11.03
CA PHE A 147 0.61 18.60 -9.69
C PHE A 147 -0.77 18.76 -9.08
N GLN A 148 -1.76 19.16 -9.89
CA GLN A 148 -3.15 19.25 -9.44
C GLN A 148 -3.68 17.87 -9.01
N ALA A 149 -3.43 16.83 -9.80
CA ALA A 149 -3.87 15.48 -9.47
C ALA A 149 -3.19 14.96 -8.18
N LYS A 150 -1.88 15.18 -8.02
CA LYS A 150 -1.14 14.82 -6.79
C LYS A 150 -1.74 15.51 -5.56
N ARG A 151 -2.03 16.81 -5.65
CA ARG A 151 -2.65 17.58 -4.55
C ARG A 151 -4.04 17.04 -4.22
N ILE A 152 -4.88 16.76 -5.22
CA ILE A 152 -6.22 16.21 -5.01
C ILE A 152 -6.14 14.85 -4.32
N VAL A 153 -5.28 13.94 -4.79
CA VAL A 153 -5.10 12.62 -4.18
C VAL A 153 -4.65 12.73 -2.73
N THR A 154 -3.71 13.63 -2.45
CA THR A 154 -3.19 13.85 -1.09
C THR A 154 -4.30 14.35 -0.16
N ILE A 155 -5.09 15.34 -0.58
CA ILE A 155 -6.21 15.88 0.19
C ILE A 155 -7.31 14.82 0.34
N ALA A 156 -7.68 14.14 -0.74
CA ALA A 156 -8.72 13.11 -0.73
C ALA A 156 -8.37 11.95 0.20
N SER A 157 -7.09 11.59 0.32
CA SER A 157 -6.63 10.58 1.26
C SER A 157 -6.61 11.06 2.71
N LEU A 158 -6.41 12.36 2.97
CA LEU A 158 -6.43 12.89 4.33
C LEU A 158 -7.84 12.93 4.93
N ILE A 159 -8.87 13.21 4.13
CA ILE A 159 -10.26 13.31 4.61
C ILE A 159 -10.70 12.07 5.40
N PRO A 160 -10.65 10.84 4.87
CA PRO A 160 -11.07 9.66 5.62
C PRO A 160 -10.20 9.39 6.86
N PHE A 161 -8.91 9.73 6.83
CA PHE A 161 -8.05 9.64 8.01
C PHE A 161 -8.54 10.58 9.13
N ILE A 162 -8.78 11.84 8.81
CA ILE A 162 -9.27 12.83 9.79
C ILE A 162 -10.66 12.43 10.31
N VAL A 163 -11.55 11.98 9.42
CA VAL A 163 -12.91 11.56 9.81
C VAL A 163 -12.86 10.37 10.76
N ILE A 164 -12.18 9.28 10.39
CA ILE A 164 -12.14 8.05 11.20
C ILE A 164 -11.43 8.31 12.54
N VAL A 165 -10.23 8.89 12.49
CA VAL A 165 -9.42 9.12 13.70
C VAL A 165 -10.06 10.19 14.60
N GLY A 166 -10.62 11.25 14.01
CA GLY A 166 -11.35 12.29 14.74
C GLY A 166 -12.59 11.73 15.46
N LEU A 167 -13.38 10.88 14.78
CA LEU A 167 -14.53 10.22 15.42
C LEU A 167 -14.11 9.38 16.62
N LEU A 168 -13.02 8.63 16.51
CA LEU A 168 -12.50 7.80 17.60
C LEU A 168 -12.05 8.63 18.81
N VAL A 169 -11.41 9.79 18.58
CA VAL A 169 -11.04 10.72 19.65
C VAL A 169 -12.29 11.23 20.37
N VAL A 170 -13.31 11.65 19.63
CA VAL A 170 -14.57 12.15 20.20
C VAL A 170 -15.29 11.07 21.00
N ILE A 171 -15.43 9.85 20.44
CA ILE A 171 -16.05 8.71 21.14
C ILE A 171 -15.32 8.43 22.45
N ARG A 172 -13.98 8.41 22.43
CA ARG A 172 -13.19 8.15 23.64
C ARG A 172 -13.37 9.25 24.68
N ILE A 173 -13.37 10.53 24.28
CA ILE A 173 -13.63 11.65 25.20
C ILE A 173 -15.03 11.52 25.80
N PHE A 174 -16.03 11.24 24.98
CA PHE A 174 -17.41 11.04 25.43
C PHE A 174 -17.53 9.90 26.45
N LEU A 175 -16.92 8.74 26.16
CA LEU A 175 -16.89 7.61 27.10
C LEU A 175 -16.22 7.96 28.43
N PHE A 176 -15.08 8.67 28.39
CA PHE A 176 -14.38 9.13 29.58
C PHE A 176 -15.23 10.10 30.42
N THR A 177 -16.03 10.97 29.78
CA THR A 177 -16.91 11.91 30.49
C THR A 177 -18.17 11.28 31.06
N HIS A 178 -18.69 10.20 30.47
CA HIS A 178 -19.93 9.55 30.91
C HIS A 178 -19.72 8.38 31.89
N ILE A 179 -18.53 7.78 31.92
CA ILE A 179 -18.18 6.70 32.85
C ILE A 179 -17.00 7.18 33.70
N PRO A 180 -17.24 7.99 34.75
CA PRO A 180 -16.18 8.54 35.58
C PRO A 180 -15.54 7.52 36.54
N ASN A 181 -16.06 6.27 36.60
CA ASN A 181 -15.62 5.24 37.56
C ASN A 181 -15.13 3.97 36.83
N LEU A 182 -13.93 4.04 36.24
CA LEU A 182 -12.96 2.94 36.16
C LEU A 182 -11.56 3.49 35.86
#